data_AF-A0A1Q3CD03-F1
#
_entry.id   AF-A0A1Q3CD03-F1
#
_cell.length_a   1.000
_cell.length_b   1.000
_cell.length_c   1.000
_cell.angle_alpha   90.00
_cell.angle_beta   90.00
_cell.angle_gamma   90.00
#
_symmetry.space_group_name_H-M   'P 1'
#
loop_
_entity.id
_entity.type
_entity.pdbx_description
1 polymer ?
#
loop_
_entity_poly.entity_id
_entity_poly.type
_entity_poly.pdbx_seq_one_letter_code
_entity_poly.pdbx_strand_id
1 'polypeptide(L)'
;MVKTKTIDFFFKKKDVCNSETTIPPLMPNIDASIPKVSEQRPHKYSRIKPKEVYTTSLVRDPGLRPLIWDYPINQLSSLLRLYNPTCSVLGKIIEDGFTYSQRGKACVAYDLLTSFEYVFILHLLKGIMKITDILYQALQQKSLNAMHLVVGTKTLIPNLREDG
;
A
#
# COMPACT_ATOMS: atom_id res chain seq x y z
N MET A 1 31.04 -19.28 33.05
CA MET A 1 29.64 -18.94 33.35
C MET A 1 29.10 -18.11 32.20
N VAL A 2 28.33 -18.72 31.29
CA VAL A 2 27.84 -18.07 30.06
C VAL A 2 26.54 -17.32 30.40
N LYS A 3 26.50 -16.01 30.18
CA LYS A 3 25.27 -15.21 30.37
C LYS A 3 24.30 -15.51 29.23
N THR A 4 23.20 -16.19 29.53
CA THR A 4 22.05 -16.34 28.62
C THR A 4 21.37 -14.98 28.47
N LYS A 5 21.24 -14.51 27.23
CA LYS A 5 20.50 -13.29 26.91
C LYS A 5 19.04 -13.64 26.66
N THR A 6 18.13 -13.01 27.42
CA THR A 6 16.68 -13.13 27.25
C THR A 6 16.22 -12.37 26.01
N ILE A 7 15.10 -12.82 25.41
CA ILE A 7 14.55 -12.29 24.15
C ILE A 7 14.31 -10.76 24.18
N ASP A 8 14.06 -10.21 25.37
CA ASP A 8 13.90 -8.77 25.60
C ASP A 8 15.12 -7.93 25.19
N PHE A 9 16.30 -8.56 25.10
CA PHE A 9 17.50 -7.90 24.60
C PHE A 9 17.35 -7.43 23.15
N PHE A 10 16.55 -8.12 22.33
CA PHE A 10 16.29 -7.75 20.94
C PHE A 10 15.31 -6.59 20.79
N PHE A 11 14.49 -6.33 21.81
CA PHE A 11 13.47 -5.28 21.78
C PHE A 11 13.95 -3.94 22.36
N LYS A 12 15.21 -3.87 22.80
CA LYS A 12 15.76 -2.61 23.33
C LYS A 12 16.07 -1.64 22.19
N LYS A 13 15.26 -0.59 22.11
CA LYS A 13 15.39 0.52 21.16
C LYS A 13 16.81 1.12 21.24
N LYS A 14 17.49 1.16 20.10
CA LYS A 14 18.79 1.81 19.93
C LYS A 14 18.55 3.31 19.72
N ASP A 15 18.62 4.09 20.78
CA ASP A 15 18.68 5.55 20.65
C ASP A 15 20.09 5.93 20.18
N VAL A 16 20.26 6.08 18.87
CA VAL A 16 21.45 6.70 18.27
C VAL A 16 21.00 7.66 17.19
N CYS A 17 21.08 8.95 17.51
CA CYS A 17 21.55 9.98 16.60
C CYS A 17 22.09 11.15 17.44
N ASN A 18 23.29 11.01 18.01
CA ASN A 18 24.09 12.15 18.43
C ASN A 18 25.06 12.45 17.29
N SER A 19 24.84 13.58 16.62
CA SER A 19 25.89 14.28 15.90
C SER A 19 25.90 15.71 16.45
N GLU A 20 26.91 16.00 17.27
CA GLU A 20 27.28 17.34 17.68
C GLU A 20 27.53 18.21 16.44
N THR A 21 27.05 19.45 16.43
CA THR A 21 27.60 20.48 15.54
C THR A 21 27.63 21.81 16.27
N THR A 22 28.86 22.16 16.63
CA THR A 22 29.41 23.45 17.05
C THR A 22 28.76 24.64 16.33
N ILE A 23 28.30 25.62 17.09
CA ILE A 23 27.88 26.95 16.63
C ILE A 23 29.14 27.83 16.39
N PRO A 24 29.19 28.61 15.31
CA PRO A 24 29.87 29.92 15.34
C PRO A 24 28.89 31.11 15.16
N PRO A 25 29.21 32.32 15.65
CA PRO A 25 28.26 33.43 15.82
C PRO A 25 28.30 34.53 14.72
N LEU A 26 27.17 35.28 14.60
CA LEU A 26 26.94 36.71 14.20
C LEU A 26 27.67 37.27 12.93
N MET A 27 27.15 38.08 11.98
CA MET A 27 26.03 39.03 11.73
C MET A 27 26.00 39.35 10.19
N PRO A 28 25.47 40.49 9.67
CA PRO A 28 24.11 41.08 9.70
C PRO A 28 23.49 41.26 8.30
N ASN A 29 22.18 41.52 8.33
CA ASN A 29 21.29 42.11 7.31
C ASN A 29 21.96 43.08 6.30
N ILE A 30 21.67 42.91 5.01
CA ILE A 30 21.73 43.97 4.00
C ILE A 30 20.49 43.85 3.10
N ASP A 31 19.75 44.96 3.05
CA ASP A 31 18.65 45.26 2.14
C ASP A 31 18.97 44.91 0.68
N ALA A 32 18.08 44.19 0.01
CA ALA A 32 18.00 44.24 -1.45
C ALA A 32 16.58 43.93 -1.91
N SER A 33 16.03 44.92 -2.61
CA SER A 33 14.69 44.99 -3.17
C SER A 33 14.34 43.80 -4.05
N ILE A 34 13.13 43.28 -3.86
CA ILE A 34 12.47 42.30 -4.73
C ILE A 34 12.14 42.95 -6.09
N PRO A 35 12.42 42.28 -7.23
CA PRO A 35 11.59 42.43 -8.42
C PRO A 35 10.67 41.22 -8.56
N LYS A 36 9.37 41.49 -8.69
CA LYS A 36 8.34 40.51 -9.07
C LYS A 36 8.68 39.96 -10.47
N VAL A 37 8.89 38.65 -10.58
CA VAL A 37 8.72 37.92 -11.85
C VAL A 37 7.60 36.90 -11.67
N SER A 38 6.64 37.02 -12.58
CA SER A 38 5.45 36.22 -12.74
C SER A 38 5.80 34.79 -13.13
N GLU A 39 5.28 33.81 -12.38
CA GLU A 39 5.25 32.42 -12.85
C GLU A 39 3.83 31.85 -12.67
N GLN A 40 3.21 31.56 -13.81
CA GLN A 40 1.87 31.02 -13.93
C GLN A 40 1.79 29.65 -13.23
N ARG A 41 0.92 29.56 -12.20
CA ARG A 41 0.56 28.30 -11.53
C ARG A 41 -0.03 27.30 -12.53
N PRO A 42 0.50 26.07 -12.63
CA PRO A 42 -0.26 24.95 -13.17
C PRO A 42 -1.27 24.47 -12.12
N HIS A 43 -2.52 24.38 -12.57
CA HIS A 43 -3.64 23.56 -12.12
C HIS A 43 -3.75 23.19 -10.63
N LYS A 44 -4.85 23.67 -10.03
CA LYS A 44 -5.43 23.24 -8.75
C LYS A 44 -5.62 21.71 -8.73
N TYR A 45 -4.65 20.96 -8.23
CA TYR A 45 -4.97 19.70 -7.57
C TYR A 45 -5.64 20.06 -6.24
N SER A 46 -6.83 19.50 -6.01
CA SER A 46 -7.44 19.59 -4.69
C SER A 46 -6.44 18.96 -3.72
N ARG A 47 -5.93 19.78 -2.80
CA ARG A 47 -5.13 19.28 -1.69
C ARG A 47 -6.10 18.42 -0.87
N ILE A 48 -6.02 17.10 -1.05
CA ILE A 48 -6.63 16.16 -0.12
C ILE A 48 -6.04 16.56 1.23
N LYS A 49 -6.87 17.15 2.09
CA LYS A 49 -6.48 17.40 3.48
C LYS A 49 -6.03 16.02 3.99
N PRO A 50 -4.81 15.87 4.52
CA PRO A 50 -4.46 14.65 5.21
C PRO A 50 -5.48 14.52 6.33
N LYS A 51 -6.46 13.62 6.18
CA LYS A 51 -7.17 13.12 7.33
C LYS A 51 -6.06 12.41 8.09
N GLU A 52 -5.64 12.99 9.22
CA GLU A 52 -4.61 12.39 10.06
C GLU A 52 -5.05 10.96 10.33
N VAL A 53 -4.42 9.99 9.64
CA VAL A 53 -4.62 8.58 9.92
C VAL A 53 -3.87 8.36 11.21
N TYR A 54 -4.57 8.62 12.31
CA TYR A 54 -4.12 8.27 13.64
C TYR A 54 -3.90 6.76 13.62
N THR A 55 -2.66 6.33 13.79
CA THR A 55 -2.27 4.91 13.88
C THR A 55 -2.91 4.21 15.08
N THR A 56 -3.58 4.97 15.96
CA THR A 56 -4.43 4.53 17.06
C THR A 56 -5.82 4.05 16.60
N SER A 57 -6.28 4.44 15.41
CA SER A 57 -7.56 3.98 14.84
C SER A 57 -7.45 2.64 14.10
N LEU A 58 -6.23 2.17 13.83
CA LEU A 58 -6.01 0.88 13.19
C LEU A 58 -6.35 -0.23 14.19
N VAL A 59 -7.34 -1.05 13.86
CA VAL A 59 -7.72 -2.24 14.63
C VAL A 59 -6.50 -3.15 14.77
N ARG A 60 -5.93 -3.20 15.99
CA ARG A 60 -4.74 -4.00 16.30
C ARG A 60 -5.09 -5.45 16.60
N ASP A 61 -6.25 -5.69 17.19
CA ASP A 61 -6.75 -7.03 17.53
C ASP A 61 -6.91 -7.88 16.26
N PRO A 62 -6.16 -8.99 16.12
CA PRO A 62 -6.33 -9.92 15.00
C PRO A 62 -7.76 -10.45 14.87
N GLY A 63 -8.50 -10.64 15.97
CA GLY A 63 -9.85 -11.21 15.97
C GLY A 63 -10.93 -10.27 15.46
N LEU A 64 -10.65 -8.96 15.38
CA LEU A 64 -11.57 -7.94 14.90
C LEU A 64 -11.29 -7.51 13.45
N ARG A 65 -10.26 -8.07 12.81
CA ARG A 65 -9.96 -7.77 11.41
C ARG A 65 -10.84 -8.63 10.50
N PRO A 66 -11.47 -8.05 9.46
CA PRO A 66 -12.15 -8.82 8.44
C PRO A 66 -11.22 -9.86 7.83
N LEU A 67 -11.76 -11.00 7.42
CA LEU A 67 -10.97 -12.00 6.72
C LEU A 67 -10.53 -11.43 5.38
N ILE A 68 -9.42 -11.94 4.84
CA ILE A 68 -8.89 -11.46 3.56
C ILE A 68 -9.90 -11.61 2.41
N TRP A 69 -10.80 -12.58 2.54
CA TRP A 69 -11.87 -12.89 1.59
C TRP A 69 -13.04 -11.90 1.64
N ASP A 70 -13.19 -11.16 2.74
CA ASP A 70 -14.23 -10.15 2.89
C ASP A 70 -13.83 -8.82 2.22
N TYR A 71 -12.54 -8.67 1.87
CA TYR A 71 -12.06 -7.52 1.12
C TYR A 71 -12.37 -7.66 -0.37
N PRO A 72 -12.93 -6.62 -1.01
CA PRO A 72 -13.13 -6.64 -2.46
C PRO A 72 -11.80 -6.81 -3.20
N ILE A 73 -11.75 -7.74 -4.16
CA ILE A 73 -10.55 -8.05 -4.97
C ILE A 73 -9.96 -6.78 -5.63
N ASN A 74 -10.83 -5.84 -6.00
CA ASN A 74 -10.46 -4.55 -6.58
C ASN A 74 -9.59 -3.69 -5.65
N GLN A 75 -9.81 -3.75 -4.34
CA GLN A 75 -9.01 -3.03 -3.36
C GLN A 75 -7.61 -3.64 -3.24
N LEU A 76 -7.53 -4.97 -3.23
CA LEU A 76 -6.26 -5.68 -3.16
C LEU A 76 -5.40 -5.44 -4.41
N SER A 77 -6.00 -5.52 -5.59
CA SER A 77 -5.35 -5.19 -6.86
C SER A 77 -4.82 -3.74 -6.87
N SER A 78 -5.62 -2.80 -6.35
CA SER A 78 -5.22 -1.40 -6.23
C SER A 78 -4.04 -1.21 -5.28
N LEU A 79 -4.01 -1.92 -4.14
CA LEU A 79 -2.89 -1.91 -3.20
C LEU A 79 -1.60 -2.40 -3.85
N LEU A 80 -1.64 -3.54 -4.55
CA LEU A 80 -0.48 -4.07 -5.26
C LEU A 80 0.05 -3.09 -6.32
N ARG A 81 -0.86 -2.44 -7.05
CA ARG A 81 -0.50 -1.45 -8.07
C ARG A 81 0.14 -0.20 -7.47
N LEU A 82 -0.29 0.21 -6.27
CA LEU A 82 0.18 1.44 -5.62
C LEU A 82 1.49 1.24 -4.85
N TYR A 83 1.90 0.01 -4.56
CA TYR A 83 3.11 -0.29 -3.80
C TYR A 83 4.36 0.41 -4.35
N ASN A 84 4.72 0.13 -5.61
CA ASN A 84 5.92 0.72 -6.24
C ASN A 84 5.85 2.26 -6.35
N PRO A 85 4.75 2.87 -6.85
CA PRO A 85 4.58 4.32 -6.84
C PRO A 85 4.75 4.94 -5.45
N THR A 86 4.19 4.30 -4.42
CA THR A 86 4.27 4.80 -3.04
C THR A 86 5.72 4.79 -2.56
N CYS A 87 6.44 3.68 -2.72
CA CYS A 87 7.86 3.60 -2.37
C CYS A 87 8.70 4.67 -3.09
N SER A 88 8.43 4.90 -4.39
CA SER A 88 9.13 5.93 -5.17
C SER A 88 8.85 7.35 -4.65
N VAL A 89 7.60 7.66 -4.34
CA VAL A 89 7.21 8.98 -3.80
C VAL A 89 7.80 9.18 -2.41
N LEU A 90 7.77 8.16 -1.55
CA LEU A 90 8.38 8.24 -0.23
C LEU A 90 9.89 8.45 -0.32
N GLY A 91 10.58 7.73 -1.20
CA GLY A 91 12.01 7.95 -1.47
C GLY A 91 12.31 9.39 -1.88
N LYS A 92 11.51 9.95 -2.80
CA LYS A 92 11.63 11.35 -3.21
C LYS A 92 11.40 12.34 -2.06
N ILE A 93 10.43 12.08 -1.18
CA ILE A 93 10.19 12.93 -0.01
C ILE A 93 11.33 12.83 1.00
N ILE A 94 11.97 11.66 1.13
CA ILE A 94 13.15 11.46 1.99
C ILE A 94 14.35 12.25 1.45
N GLU A 95 14.54 12.30 0.13
CA GLU A 95 15.61 13.06 -0.52
C GLU A 95 15.35 14.58 -0.48
N ASP A 96 14.18 15.00 -1.00
CA ASP A 96 13.88 16.39 -1.38
C ASP A 96 12.95 17.11 -0.39
N GLY A 97 12.61 16.49 0.75
CA GLY A 97 11.62 17.03 1.68
C GLY A 97 12.02 18.38 2.30
N PHE A 98 11.09 19.35 2.28
CA PHE A 98 11.31 20.72 2.78
C PHE A 98 11.56 20.82 4.29
N THR A 99 11.08 19.85 5.08
CA THR A 99 11.20 19.87 6.55
C THR A 99 11.70 18.53 7.08
N TYR A 100 12.50 18.57 8.15
CA TYR A 100 12.98 17.36 8.84
C TYR A 100 11.82 16.46 9.31
N SER A 101 10.71 17.04 9.77
CA SER A 101 9.53 16.28 10.17
C SER A 101 8.93 15.48 9.01
N GLN A 102 8.82 16.09 7.82
CA GLN A 102 8.31 15.41 6.64
C GLN A 102 9.23 14.27 6.19
N ARG A 103 10.55 14.51 6.15
CA ARG A 103 11.55 13.49 5.80
C ARG A 103 11.52 12.32 6.80
N GLY A 104 11.46 12.62 8.09
CA GLY A 104 11.35 11.60 9.14
C GLY A 104 10.09 10.74 9.03
N LYS A 105 8.93 11.36 8.78
CA LYS A 105 7.67 10.63 8.55
C LYS A 105 7.75 9.73 7.31
N ALA A 106 8.34 10.23 6.22
CA ALA A 106 8.50 9.45 4.99
C ALA A 106 9.48 8.29 5.18
N CYS A 107 10.58 8.48 5.92
CA CYS A 107 11.54 7.43 6.26
C CYS A 107 10.87 6.29 7.03
N VAL A 108 10.17 6.61 8.12
CA VAL A 108 9.48 5.59 8.93
C VAL A 108 8.43 4.84 8.11
N ALA A 109 7.68 5.54 7.26
CA ALA A 109 6.70 4.91 6.39
C ALA A 109 7.36 4.01 5.32
N TYR A 110 8.51 4.42 4.78
CA TYR A 110 9.26 3.65 3.81
C TYR A 110 9.79 2.37 4.44
N ASP A 111 10.42 2.48 5.62
CA ASP A 111 10.93 1.33 6.39
C ASP A 111 9.81 0.31 6.70
N LEU A 112 8.60 0.79 7.02
CA LEU A 112 7.45 -0.08 7.23
C LEU A 112 7.01 -0.80 5.94
N LEU A 113 6.96 -0.08 4.82
CA LEU A 113 6.59 -0.65 3.51
C LEU A 113 7.65 -1.58 2.92
N THR A 114 8.91 -1.43 3.32
CA THR A 114 10.01 -2.32 2.92
C THR A 114 10.32 -3.37 3.98
N SER A 115 9.59 -3.39 5.09
CA SER A 115 9.74 -4.41 6.12
C SER A 115 9.43 -5.80 5.55
N PHE A 116 10.14 -6.80 6.08
CA PHE A 116 9.94 -8.19 5.66
C PHE A 116 8.48 -8.63 5.80
N GLU A 117 7.85 -8.31 6.94
CA GLU A 117 6.45 -8.68 7.21
C GLU A 117 5.52 -8.11 6.14
N TYR A 118 5.66 -6.82 5.80
CA TYR A 118 4.80 -6.19 4.82
C TYR A 118 5.02 -6.74 3.40
N VAL A 119 6.28 -6.86 2.97
CA VAL A 119 6.63 -7.42 1.65
C VAL A 119 6.17 -8.87 1.53
N PHE A 120 6.34 -9.66 2.58
CA PHE A 120 5.88 -11.03 2.65
C PHE A 120 4.35 -11.12 2.51
N ILE A 121 3.60 -10.32 3.28
CA ILE A 121 2.14 -10.28 3.20
C ILE A 121 1.70 -9.87 1.78
N LEU A 122 2.29 -8.83 1.20
CA LEU A 122 1.97 -8.42 -0.18
C LEU A 122 2.22 -9.53 -1.20
N HIS A 123 3.34 -10.25 -1.08
CA HIS A 123 3.67 -11.34 -1.97
C HIS A 123 2.70 -12.51 -1.82
N LEU A 124 2.35 -12.85 -0.57
CA LEU A 124 1.36 -13.88 -0.26
C LEU A 124 0.00 -13.54 -0.88
N LEU A 125 -0.46 -12.30 -0.70
CA LEU A 125 -1.72 -11.81 -1.27
C LEU A 125 -1.72 -11.87 -2.79
N LYS A 126 -0.61 -11.51 -3.43
CA LYS A 126 -0.43 -11.65 -4.88
C LYS A 126 -0.58 -13.10 -5.34
N GLY A 127 0.03 -14.04 -4.60
CA GLY A 127 -0.04 -15.46 -4.89
C GLY A 127 -1.46 -16.01 -4.77
N ILE A 128 -2.12 -15.73 -3.65
CA ILE A 128 -3.51 -16.15 -3.39
C ILE A 128 -4.43 -15.61 -4.48
N MET A 129 -4.33 -14.31 -4.80
CA MET A 129 -5.16 -13.67 -5.82
C MET A 129 -5.01 -14.32 -7.21
N LYS A 130 -3.79 -14.72 -7.59
CA LYS A 130 -3.56 -15.45 -8.86
C LYS A 130 -4.21 -16.83 -8.86
N ILE A 131 -4.04 -17.58 -7.78
CA ILE A 131 -4.62 -18.93 -7.66
C ILE A 131 -6.14 -18.85 -7.70
N THR A 132 -6.73 -17.88 -7.01
CA THR A 132 -8.19 -17.69 -6.96
C THR A 132 -8.76 -17.28 -8.32
N ASP A 133 -8.03 -16.47 -9.09
CA ASP A 133 -8.44 -16.06 -10.44
C ASP A 133 -8.44 -17.27 -11.41
N ILE A 134 -7.36 -18.06 -11.40
CA ILE A 134 -7.27 -19.30 -12.20
C ILE A 134 -8.39 -20.27 -11.83
N LEU A 135 -8.63 -20.46 -10.53
CA LEU A 135 -9.70 -21.33 -10.04
C LEU A 135 -11.07 -20.82 -10.46
N TYR A 136 -11.33 -19.52 -10.31
CA TYR A 136 -12.59 -18.89 -10.73
C TYR A 136 -12.83 -19.10 -12.23
N GLN A 137 -11.82 -18.84 -13.06
CA GLN A 137 -11.92 -19.05 -14.51
C GLN A 137 -12.20 -20.52 -14.85
N ALA A 138 -11.48 -21.46 -14.24
CA ALA A 138 -11.67 -22.89 -14.48
C ALA A 138 -13.07 -23.37 -14.09
N LEU A 139 -13.59 -22.90 -12.94
CA LEU A 139 -14.93 -23.22 -12.47
C LEU A 139 -16.01 -22.64 -13.40
N GLN A 140 -15.85 -21.39 -13.84
CA GLN A 140 -16.81 -20.73 -14.74
C GLN A 140 -16.85 -21.40 -16.11
N GLN A 141 -15.72 -21.82 -16.67
CA GLN A 141 -15.71 -22.54 -17.94
C GLN A 141 -16.50 -23.85 -17.85
N LYS A 142 -16.35 -24.59 -16.74
CA LYS A 142 -17.07 -25.84 -16.55
C LYS A 142 -18.58 -25.64 -16.37
N SER A 143 -18.99 -24.60 -15.65
CA SER A 143 -20.41 -24.30 -15.43
C SER A 143 -21.08 -23.73 -16.68
N LEU A 144 -20.44 -22.81 -17.41
CA LEU A 144 -20.97 -22.23 -18.65
C LEU A 144 -21.12 -23.28 -19.75
N ASN A 145 -20.14 -24.19 -19.89
CA ASN A 145 -20.25 -25.30 -20.84
C ASN A 145 -21.41 -26.24 -20.49
N ALA A 146 -21.62 -26.55 -19.20
CA ALA A 146 -22.76 -27.33 -18.76
C ALA A 146 -24.09 -26.58 -19.01
N MET A 147 -24.13 -25.27 -18.76
CA MET A 147 -25.32 -24.44 -18.97
C MET A 147 -25.72 -24.37 -20.44
N HIS A 148 -24.77 -24.13 -21.35
CA HIS A 148 -25.02 -24.15 -22.80
C HIS A 148 -25.53 -25.52 -23.27
N LEU A 149 -24.95 -26.61 -22.76
CA LEU A 149 -25.40 -27.96 -23.07
C LEU A 149 -26.84 -28.19 -22.60
N VAL A 150 -27.17 -27.85 -21.35
CA VAL A 150 -28.52 -28.00 -20.79
C VAL A 150 -29.55 -27.17 -21.55
N VAL A 151 -29.20 -25.94 -21.93
CA VAL A 151 -30.07 -25.09 -22.75
C VAL A 151 -30.27 -25.70 -24.13
N GLY A 152 -29.22 -26.18 -24.78
CA GLY A 152 -29.30 -26.85 -26.09
C GLY A 152 -30.14 -28.13 -26.05
N THR A 153 -30.03 -28.94 -24.99
CA THR A 153 -30.87 -30.13 -24.84
C THR A 153 -32.33 -29.76 -24.61
N LYS A 154 -32.61 -28.71 -23.84
CA LYS A 154 -33.97 -28.21 -23.62
C LYS A 154 -34.64 -27.69 -24.88
N THR A 155 -33.90 -27.12 -25.83
CA THR A 155 -34.46 -26.67 -27.12
C THR A 155 -34.61 -27.81 -28.12
N LEU A 156 -33.74 -28.82 -28.08
CA LEU A 156 -33.78 -29.96 -28.99
C LEU A 156 -34.92 -30.94 -28.67
N ILE A 157 -35.21 -31.19 -27.39
CA ILE A 157 -36.25 -32.16 -26.98
C ILE A 157 -37.65 -31.82 -27.53
N PRO A 158 -38.14 -30.56 -27.45
CA PRO A 158 -39.41 -30.18 -28.06
C PRO A 158 -39.43 -30.33 -29.59
N ASN A 159 -38.35 -29.96 -30.29
CA ASN A 159 -38.28 -30.10 -31.75
C ASN A 159 -38.42 -31.57 -32.17
N LEU A 160 -37.78 -32.49 -31.46
CA LEU A 160 -37.94 -33.93 -31.70
C LEU A 160 -39.35 -34.47 -31.42
N ARG A 161 -40.17 -33.75 -30.64
CA ARG A 161 -41.54 -34.13 -30.30
C ARG A 161 -42.57 -33.64 -31.33
N GLU A 162 -42.28 -32.53 -32.01
CA GLU A 162 -43.17 -31.93 -33.01
C GLU A 162 -42.91 -32.50 -34.43
N ASP A 163 -41.70 -33.01 -34.69
CA ASP A 163 -41.29 -33.57 -36.00
C ASP A 163 -41.57 -35.09 -36.16
N GLY A 164 -42.18 -35.75 -35.17
CA GLY A 164 -42.50 -37.20 -35.19
C GLY A 164 -43.99 -37.48 -35.03
#